data_AF-A0A150FR04-F1
#
_entry.id   AF-A0A150FR04-F1
#
_cell.length_a   1.000
_cell.length_b   1.000
_cell.length_c   1.000
_cell.angle_alpha   90.00
_cell.angle_beta   90.00
_cell.angle_gamma   90.00
#
_symmetry.space_group_name_H-M   'P 1'
#
loop_
_entity.id
_entity.type
_entity.pdbx_description
1 polymer ?
#
loop_
_entity_poly.entity_id
_entity_poly.type
_entity_poly.pdbx_seq_one_letter_code
_entity_poly.pdbx_strand_id
1 'polypeptide(L)'
;MKNYLNREEANDFMLTGVLLDTVSRIRTEWSGRNFITKEEHKNLKLAETYLTKYYKAVLERLGKKEAEKVFKRLGDFELKIMDRYMLNRLRGQWENELQVAHLKREEFEDWCEQIMHIKCKNCSLDYNNCNLYDVFEENLVPDSGYNLHNCRFAYKEMKVKKKKKK
;
A
#
# COMPACT_ATOMS: atom_id res chain seq x y z
N MET A 1 4.36 20.68 23.10
CA MET A 1 4.78 19.80 21.98
C MET A 1 3.61 18.92 21.56
N LYS A 2 3.57 18.51 20.30
CA LYS A 2 2.56 17.60 19.74
C LYS A 2 2.53 16.26 20.51
N ASN A 3 1.31 15.75 20.75
CA ASN A 3 1.04 14.49 21.47
C ASN A 3 0.45 13.40 20.55
N TYR A 4 0.61 13.53 19.24
CA TYR A 4 0.20 12.53 18.25
C TYR A 4 1.26 12.40 17.16
N LEU A 5 1.27 11.26 16.46
CA LEU A 5 2.13 11.04 15.29
C LEU A 5 1.28 11.11 14.01
N ASN A 6 1.78 11.75 12.97
CA ASN A 6 1.25 11.58 11.61
C ASN A 6 1.76 10.25 11.02
N ARG A 7 1.39 9.94 9.77
CA ARG A 7 1.76 8.66 9.14
C ARG A 7 3.27 8.46 9.01
N GLU A 8 3.99 9.48 8.57
CA GLU A 8 5.44 9.42 8.36
C GLU A 8 6.18 9.33 9.70
N GLU A 9 5.85 10.22 10.63
CA GLU A 9 6.40 10.21 11.99
C GLU A 9 6.13 8.88 12.70
N ALA A 10 4.96 8.26 12.47
CA ALA A 10 4.66 6.93 12.99
C ALA A 10 5.59 5.89 12.37
N ASN A 11 5.80 5.88 11.06
CA ASN A 11 6.71 4.94 10.41
C ASN A 11 8.15 5.10 10.88
N ASP A 12 8.63 6.34 11.02
CA ASP A 12 9.98 6.62 11.52
C ASP A 12 10.13 6.15 12.97
N PHE A 13 9.12 6.43 13.80
CA PHE A 13 9.11 5.98 15.19
C PHE A 13 9.15 4.45 15.29
N MET A 14 8.41 3.76 14.43
CA MET A 14 8.41 2.30 14.33
C MET A 14 9.77 1.74 13.92
N LEU A 15 10.42 2.36 12.93
CA LEU A 15 11.79 2.03 12.52
C LEU A 15 12.76 2.14 13.70
N THR A 16 12.65 3.17 14.54
CA THR A 16 13.51 3.29 15.74
C THR A 16 13.28 2.17 16.75
N GLY A 17 12.05 1.67 16.88
CA GLY A 17 11.72 0.53 17.73
C GLY A 17 12.34 -0.78 17.21
N VAL A 18 12.25 -1.02 15.90
CA VAL A 18 12.90 -2.17 15.26
C VAL A 18 14.42 -2.09 15.37
N LEU A 19 15.01 -0.89 15.21
CA LEU A 19 16.44 -0.69 15.37
C LEU A 19 16.88 -0.98 16.80
N LEU A 20 16.11 -0.56 17.81
CA LEU A 20 16.37 -0.86 19.22
C LEU A 20 16.43 -2.37 19.46
N ASP A 21 15.42 -3.11 18.98
CA ASP A 21 15.39 -4.58 19.09
C ASP A 21 16.57 -5.22 18.36
N THR A 22 16.85 -4.78 17.14
CA THR A 22 17.95 -5.30 16.32
C THR A 22 19.31 -5.07 16.96
N VAL A 23 19.57 -3.88 17.50
CA VAL A 23 20.82 -3.56 18.21
C VAL A 23 20.98 -4.44 19.44
N SER A 24 19.91 -4.63 20.22
CA SER A 24 19.90 -5.51 21.39
C SER A 24 20.22 -6.96 21.01
N ARG A 25 19.56 -7.47 19.96
CA ARG A 25 19.76 -8.82 19.44
C ARG A 25 21.19 -9.02 18.91
N ILE A 26 21.68 -8.12 18.05
CA ILE A 26 23.06 -8.17 17.53
C ILE A 26 24.05 -8.19 18.69
N ARG A 27 23.91 -7.25 19.63
CA ARG A 27 24.80 -7.15 20.79
C ARG A 27 24.85 -8.48 21.55
N THR A 28 23.70 -9.11 21.77
CA THR A 28 23.60 -10.34 22.56
C THR A 28 24.08 -11.56 21.78
N GLU A 29 23.56 -11.79 20.58
CA GLU A 29 23.86 -12.97 19.77
C GLU A 29 25.31 -12.97 19.27
N TRP A 30 25.80 -11.82 18.80
CA TRP A 30 27.14 -11.74 18.21
C TRP A 30 28.22 -11.75 19.28
N SER A 31 27.94 -11.16 20.46
CA SER A 31 28.82 -11.31 21.61
C SER A 31 28.89 -12.77 22.06
N GLY A 32 27.76 -13.50 22.05
CA GLY A 32 27.75 -14.94 22.36
C GLY A 32 28.55 -15.80 21.39
N ARG A 33 28.77 -15.31 20.16
CA ARG A 33 29.58 -15.97 19.11
C ARG A 33 31.02 -15.47 19.05
N ASN A 34 31.45 -14.60 19.97
CA ASN A 34 32.76 -13.92 19.93
C ASN A 34 33.02 -13.18 18.61
N PHE A 35 31.97 -12.70 17.94
CA PHE A 35 32.09 -11.99 16.65
C PHE A 35 32.38 -10.50 16.82
N ILE A 36 32.08 -9.94 17.99
CA ILE A 36 32.33 -8.54 18.32
C ILE A 36 33.29 -8.41 19.51
N THR A 37 34.08 -7.36 19.49
CA THR A 37 34.97 -6.96 20.58
C THR A 37 34.20 -6.40 21.77
N LYS A 38 34.88 -6.30 22.92
CA LYS A 38 34.32 -5.69 24.13
C LYS A 38 33.90 -4.22 23.92
N GLU A 39 34.68 -3.47 23.13
CA GLU A 39 34.38 -2.07 22.86
C GLU A 39 33.17 -1.93 21.92
N GLU A 40 33.05 -2.78 20.90
CA GLU A 40 31.85 -2.83 20.04
C GLU A 40 30.60 -3.22 20.82
N HIS A 41 30.69 -4.22 21.71
CA HIS A 41 29.59 -4.58 22.61
C HIS A 41 29.15 -3.39 23.48
N LYS A 42 30.11 -2.65 24.04
CA LYS A 42 29.84 -1.44 24.85
C LYS A 42 29.19 -0.34 24.01
N ASN A 43 29.65 -0.11 22.79
CA ASN A 43 29.07 0.88 21.88
C ASN A 43 27.62 0.52 21.50
N LEU A 44 27.35 -0.75 21.21
CA LEU A 44 25.98 -1.23 20.97
C LEU A 44 25.10 -1.07 22.21
N LYS A 45 25.63 -1.31 23.42
CA LYS A 45 24.87 -1.10 24.65
C LYS A 45 24.53 0.37 24.89
N LEU A 46 25.46 1.26 24.55
CA LEU A 46 25.23 2.70 24.64
C LEU A 46 24.15 3.15 23.66
N ALA A 47 24.18 2.66 22.41
CA ALA A 47 23.14 2.91 21.42
C ALA A 47 21.76 2.42 21.88
N GLU A 48 21.67 1.18 22.38
CA GLU A 48 20.46 0.60 22.97
C GLU A 48 19.90 1.49 24.09
N THR A 49 20.77 2.03 24.95
CA THR A 49 20.39 2.89 26.06
C THR A 49 19.78 4.21 25.59
N TYR A 50 20.41 4.89 24.63
CA TYR A 50 19.91 6.17 24.12
C TYR A 50 18.63 6.00 23.29
N LEU A 51 18.54 4.93 22.49
CA LEU A 51 17.32 4.59 21.77
C LEU A 51 16.17 4.32 22.74
N THR A 52 16.41 3.56 23.81
CA THR A 52 15.40 3.30 24.86
C THR A 52 14.93 4.58 25.52
N LYS A 53 15.84 5.49 25.87
CA LYS A 53 15.49 6.79 26.49
C LYS A 53 14.63 7.63 25.56
N TYR A 54 15.02 7.74 24.29
CA TYR A 54 14.24 8.43 23.26
C TYR A 54 12.85 7.81 23.11
N TYR A 55 12.78 6.49 22.94
CA TYR A 55 11.54 5.77 22.69
C TYR A 55 10.53 5.96 23.83
N LYS A 56 11.00 5.83 25.08
CA LYS A 56 10.18 6.08 26.29
C LYS A 56 9.68 7.52 26.35
N ALA A 57 10.55 8.50 26.15
CA ALA A 57 10.18 9.91 26.20
C ALA A 57 9.13 10.29 25.14
N VAL A 58 9.18 9.65 23.95
CA VAL A 58 8.15 9.84 22.92
C VAL A 58 6.82 9.21 23.36
N LEU A 59 6.83 7.95 23.80
CA LEU A 59 5.61 7.27 24.26
C LEU A 59 4.91 8.00 25.42
N GLU A 60 5.68 8.46 26.40
CA GLU A 60 5.17 9.25 27.53
C GLU A 60 4.48 10.53 27.05
N ARG A 61 5.05 11.21 26.05
CA ARG A 61 4.49 12.43 25.47
C ARG A 61 3.22 12.19 24.64
N LEU A 62 3.13 11.08 23.93
CA LEU A 62 1.96 10.73 23.10
C LEU A 62 0.71 10.46 23.95
N GLY A 63 0.89 10.12 25.22
CA GLY A 63 -0.20 9.72 26.09
C GLY A 63 -0.77 8.35 25.73
N LYS A 64 -1.63 7.82 26.61
CA LYS A 64 -2.04 6.41 26.58
C LYS A 64 -2.68 5.96 25.27
N LYS A 65 -3.58 6.78 24.71
CA LYS A 65 -4.36 6.43 23.51
C LYS A 65 -3.49 6.31 22.24
N GLU A 66 -2.57 7.24 22.02
CA GLU A 66 -1.68 7.18 20.86
C GLU A 66 -0.58 6.13 21.05
N ALA A 67 -0.06 5.97 22.27
CA ALA A 67 0.87 4.89 22.58
C ALA A 67 0.27 3.50 22.29
N GLU A 68 -1.00 3.26 22.67
CA GLU A 68 -1.71 2.00 22.38
C GLU A 68 -1.82 1.72 20.86
N LYS A 69 -2.02 2.76 20.03
CA LYS A 69 -2.02 2.60 18.57
C LYS A 69 -0.66 2.21 18.03
N VAL A 70 0.41 2.79 18.57
CA VAL A 70 1.79 2.42 18.23
C VAL A 70 2.04 0.96 18.59
N PHE A 71 1.67 0.52 19.79
CA PHE A 71 1.84 -0.87 20.21
C PHE A 71 1.07 -1.86 19.34
N LYS A 72 -0.17 -1.53 18.94
CA LYS A 72 -0.92 -2.36 17.99
C LYS A 72 -0.20 -2.49 16.65
N ARG A 73 0.33 -1.37 16.12
CA ARG A 73 1.08 -1.38 14.86
C ARG A 73 2.41 -2.13 14.97
N LEU A 74 3.09 -2.12 16.12
CA LEU A 74 4.37 -2.82 16.31
C LEU A 74 4.25 -4.32 16.05
N GLY A 75 3.12 -4.93 16.40
CA GLY A 75 2.88 -6.35 16.16
C GLY A 75 2.85 -6.73 14.68
N ASP A 76 2.43 -5.80 13.81
CA ASP A 76 2.30 -6.03 12.36
C ASP A 76 3.50 -5.50 11.56
N PHE A 77 4.43 -4.81 12.21
CA PHE A 77 5.53 -4.13 11.53
C PHE A 77 6.74 -5.06 11.38
N GLU A 78 6.96 -5.54 10.17
CA GLU A 78 8.12 -6.35 9.83
C GLU A 78 9.11 -5.55 8.97
N LEU A 79 10.35 -5.42 9.44
CA LEU A 79 11.45 -4.86 8.65
C LEU A 79 12.34 -6.00 8.14
N LYS A 80 12.37 -6.21 6.83
CA LYS A 80 13.30 -7.16 6.19
C LYS A 80 14.41 -6.40 5.46
N ILE A 81 15.65 -6.66 5.83
CA ILE A 81 16.82 -6.22 5.05
C ILE A 81 17.02 -7.26 3.96
N MET A 82 16.84 -6.83 2.71
CA MET A 82 17.00 -7.69 1.54
C MET A 82 17.92 -6.99 0.56
N ASP A 83 18.80 -7.76 -0.08
CA ASP A 83 19.56 -7.24 -1.21
C ASP A 83 18.64 -7.05 -2.43
N ARG A 84 19.14 -6.31 -3.43
CA ARG A 84 18.37 -6.00 -4.63
C ARG A 84 18.01 -7.27 -5.43
N TYR A 85 18.82 -8.32 -5.34
CA TYR A 85 18.58 -9.58 -6.02
C TYR A 85 17.36 -10.31 -5.41
N MET A 86 17.31 -10.45 -4.08
CA MET A 86 16.19 -11.01 -3.34
C MET A 86 14.92 -10.18 -3.55
N LEU A 87 15.02 -8.84 -3.54
CA LEU A 87 13.91 -7.95 -3.83
C LEU A 87 13.34 -8.20 -5.24
N ASN A 88 14.20 -8.30 -6.24
CA ASN A 88 13.78 -8.56 -7.62
C ASN A 88 13.16 -9.96 -7.78
N ARG A 89 13.68 -10.96 -7.06
CA ARG A 89 13.12 -12.31 -7.05
C ARG A 89 11.73 -12.33 -6.41
N LEU A 90 11.54 -11.65 -5.28
CA LEU A 90 10.23 -11.51 -4.64
C LEU A 90 9.24 -10.75 -5.52
N ARG A 91 9.68 -9.68 -6.18
CA ARG A 91 8.86 -8.97 -7.17
C ARG A 91 8.46 -9.88 -8.32
N GLY A 92 9.40 -10.65 -8.89
CA GLY A 92 9.09 -11.62 -9.93
C GLY A 92 8.15 -12.74 -9.46
N GLN A 93 8.26 -13.19 -8.20
CA GLN A 93 7.30 -14.13 -7.61
C GLN A 93 5.93 -13.49 -7.44
N TRP A 94 5.85 -12.24 -6.97
CA TRP A 94 4.59 -11.51 -6.87
C TRP A 94 3.95 -11.21 -8.23
N GLU A 95 4.75 -10.89 -9.26
CA GLU A 95 4.27 -10.74 -10.64
C GLU A 95 3.65 -12.04 -11.16
N ASN A 96 4.26 -13.19 -10.86
CA ASN A 96 3.75 -14.50 -11.24
C ASN A 96 2.53 -14.95 -10.41
N GLU A 97 2.52 -14.71 -9.09
CA GLU A 97 1.47 -15.12 -8.16
C GLU A 97 0.23 -14.22 -8.24
N LEU A 98 0.40 -12.91 -8.49
CA LEU A 98 -0.69 -11.95 -8.59
C LEU A 98 -1.19 -11.75 -10.03
N GLN A 99 -0.60 -12.43 -11.03
CA GLN A 99 -0.92 -12.29 -12.46
C GLN A 99 -1.10 -10.82 -12.90
N VAL A 100 -0.27 -9.91 -12.37
CA VAL A 100 -0.45 -8.47 -12.57
C VAL A 100 -0.03 -8.13 -13.99
N ALA A 101 -0.99 -7.77 -14.83
CA ALA A 101 -0.71 -7.19 -16.14
C ALA A 101 -0.25 -5.73 -15.96
N HIS A 102 0.98 -5.42 -16.37
CA HIS A 102 1.46 -4.05 -16.45
C HIS A 102 1.05 -3.46 -17.80
N LEU A 103 0.16 -2.46 -17.75
CA LEU A 103 -0.35 -1.75 -18.91
C LEU A 103 -0.16 -0.24 -18.71
N LYS A 104 0.19 0.50 -19.77
CA LYS A 104 0.19 1.97 -19.66
C LYS A 104 -1.24 2.46 -19.46
N ARG A 105 -1.42 3.59 -18.77
CA ARG A 105 -2.76 4.12 -18.49
C ARG A 105 -3.56 4.40 -19.77
N GLU A 106 -2.91 4.93 -20.79
CA GLU A 106 -3.53 5.21 -22.10
C GLU A 106 -4.04 3.92 -22.78
N GLU A 107 -3.25 2.84 -22.73
CA GLU A 107 -3.63 1.53 -23.29
C GLU A 107 -4.77 0.89 -22.48
N PHE A 108 -4.78 1.09 -21.15
CA PHE A 108 -5.87 0.64 -20.28
C PHE A 108 -7.19 1.36 -20.59
N GLU A 109 -7.13 2.68 -20.79
CA GLU A 109 -8.30 3.49 -21.13
C GLU A 109 -8.88 3.10 -22.50
N ASP A 110 -8.02 2.90 -23.51
CA ASP A 110 -8.44 2.38 -24.83
C ASP A 110 -9.17 1.02 -24.70
N TRP A 111 -8.64 0.10 -23.89
CA TRP A 111 -9.30 -1.19 -23.65
C TRP A 111 -10.65 -1.02 -22.93
N CYS A 112 -10.71 -0.13 -21.95
CA CYS A 112 -11.97 0.16 -21.24
C CYS A 112 -13.03 0.70 -22.21
N GLU A 113 -12.67 1.63 -23.10
CA GLU A 113 -13.59 2.15 -24.12
C GLU A 113 -14.10 1.04 -25.06
N GLN A 114 -13.22 0.17 -25.53
CA GLN A 114 -13.60 -0.96 -26.38
C GLN A 114 -14.54 -1.94 -25.65
N ILE A 115 -14.23 -2.27 -24.39
CA ILE A 115 -15.08 -3.13 -23.56
C ILE A 115 -16.44 -2.47 -23.31
N MET A 116 -16.46 -1.18 -22.98
CA MET A 116 -17.70 -0.42 -22.81
C MET A 116 -18.54 -0.44 -24.09
N HIS A 117 -17.90 -0.33 -25.26
CA HIS A 117 -18.60 -0.41 -26.55
C HIS A 117 -19.28 -1.75 -26.79
N ILE A 118 -18.67 -2.84 -26.33
CA ILE A 118 -19.17 -4.21 -26.53
C ILE A 118 -20.20 -4.58 -25.45
N LYS A 119 -19.95 -4.20 -24.19
CA LYS A 119 -20.67 -4.72 -23.01
C LYS A 119 -21.64 -3.72 -22.39
N CYS A 120 -21.36 -2.41 -22.49
CA CYS A 120 -22.16 -1.37 -21.86
C CYS A 120 -23.14 -0.70 -22.83
N LYS A 121 -22.92 -0.85 -24.14
CA LYS A 121 -23.85 -0.38 -25.19
C LYS A 121 -25.21 -1.09 -25.09
N ASN A 122 -26.26 -0.31 -24.89
CA ASN A 122 -27.64 -0.76 -24.68
C ASN A 122 -27.79 -1.80 -23.54
N CYS A 123 -26.89 -1.76 -22.56
CA CYS A 123 -26.88 -2.72 -21.45
C CYS A 123 -28.10 -2.52 -20.52
N SER A 124 -28.75 -3.62 -20.16
CA SER A 124 -29.89 -3.67 -19.24
C SER A 124 -29.58 -4.35 -17.90
N LEU A 125 -28.32 -4.76 -17.68
CA LEU A 125 -27.90 -5.35 -16.41
C LEU A 125 -27.92 -4.29 -15.30
N ASP A 126 -28.30 -4.73 -14.10
CA ASP A 126 -28.19 -3.93 -12.88
C ASP A 126 -26.73 -3.90 -12.41
N TYR A 127 -26.28 -2.74 -11.98
CA TYR A 127 -24.89 -2.51 -11.59
C TYR A 127 -24.42 -3.43 -10.45
N ASN A 128 -25.30 -3.81 -9.51
CA ASN A 128 -24.93 -4.68 -8.39
C ASN A 128 -24.55 -6.10 -8.82
N ASN A 129 -24.92 -6.50 -10.05
CA ASN A 129 -24.65 -7.82 -10.60
C ASN A 129 -23.68 -7.76 -11.79
N CYS A 130 -23.01 -6.63 -12.00
CA CYS A 130 -22.11 -6.41 -13.12
C CYS A 130 -20.65 -6.48 -12.66
N ASN A 131 -19.95 -7.54 -13.04
CA ASN A 131 -18.53 -7.71 -12.74
C ASN A 131 -17.62 -6.60 -13.28
N LEU A 132 -18.04 -5.89 -14.34
CA LEU A 132 -17.29 -4.76 -14.89
C LEU A 132 -17.51 -3.47 -14.09
N TYR A 133 -18.60 -3.37 -13.32
CA TYR A 133 -18.92 -2.15 -12.59
C TYR A 133 -17.84 -1.83 -11.56
N ASP A 134 -17.52 -2.80 -10.70
CA ASP A 134 -16.50 -2.64 -9.66
C ASP A 134 -15.12 -2.39 -10.27
N VAL A 135 -14.78 -3.13 -11.33
CA VAL A 135 -13.50 -2.94 -12.05
C VAL A 135 -13.38 -1.52 -12.60
N PHE A 136 -14.43 -0.97 -13.21
CA PHE A 136 -14.42 0.38 -13.75
C PHE A 136 -14.43 1.46 -12.66
N GLU A 137 -15.13 1.24 -11.54
CA GLU A 137 -15.12 2.11 -10.36
C GLU A 137 -13.74 2.20 -9.72
N GLU A 138 -13.16 1.05 -9.37
CA GLU A 138 -11.88 0.96 -8.68
C GLU A 138 -10.73 1.55 -9.51
N ASN A 139 -10.85 1.47 -10.84
CA ASN A 139 -9.86 2.00 -11.78
C ASN A 139 -10.19 3.41 -12.31
N LEU A 140 -11.22 4.06 -11.77
CA LEU A 140 -11.64 5.43 -12.10
C LEU A 140 -11.87 5.63 -13.61
N VAL A 141 -12.52 4.67 -14.25
CA VAL A 141 -12.91 4.77 -15.67
C VAL A 141 -14.01 5.83 -15.80
N PRO A 142 -13.97 6.72 -16.82
CA PRO A 142 -15.01 7.72 -17.03
C PRO A 142 -16.41 7.11 -17.18
N ASP A 143 -17.42 7.81 -16.67
CA ASP A 143 -18.82 7.42 -16.86
C ASP A 143 -19.28 7.64 -18.31
N SER A 144 -20.43 7.06 -18.66
CA SER A 144 -20.96 7.22 -20.02
C SER A 144 -21.64 8.57 -20.24
N GLY A 145 -21.94 9.33 -19.18
CA GLY A 145 -22.77 10.54 -19.20
C GLY A 145 -24.27 10.33 -19.50
N TYR A 146 -24.75 9.10 -19.75
CA TYR A 146 -26.17 8.85 -20.06
C TYR A 146 -27.08 8.77 -18.82
N ASN A 147 -26.50 8.65 -17.62
CA ASN A 147 -27.21 8.59 -16.33
C ASN A 147 -28.41 7.63 -16.34
N LEU A 148 -28.20 6.42 -16.87
CA LEU A 148 -29.22 5.38 -16.88
C LEU A 148 -29.40 4.80 -15.46
N HIS A 149 -30.64 4.46 -15.12
CA HIS A 149 -31.01 3.96 -13.79
C HIS A 149 -30.35 2.62 -13.44
N ASN A 150 -29.99 1.81 -14.43
CA ASN A 150 -29.46 0.46 -14.22
C ASN A 150 -27.94 0.42 -14.01
N CYS A 151 -27.18 1.32 -14.64
CA CYS A 151 -25.73 1.39 -14.52
C CYS A 151 -25.17 2.69 -15.11
N ARG A 152 -24.24 3.35 -14.42
CA ARG A 152 -23.63 4.63 -14.85
C ARG A 152 -22.72 4.51 -16.08
N PHE A 153 -22.21 3.31 -16.36
CA PHE A 153 -21.37 3.05 -17.53
C PHE A 153 -22.18 2.63 -18.76
N ALA A 154 -23.47 2.29 -18.58
CA ALA A 154 -24.35 1.91 -19.68
C ALA A 154 -24.75 3.15 -20.50
N TYR A 155 -24.90 2.97 -21.83
CA TYR A 155 -25.33 4.05 -22.72
C TYR A 155 -26.17 3.53 -23.88
N LYS A 156 -26.91 4.42 -24.55
CA LYS A 156 -27.78 4.07 -25.68
C LYS A 156 -27.14 4.44 -27.01
N GLU A 157 -27.35 3.60 -28.03
CA GLU A 157 -26.91 3.93 -29.39
C GLU A 157 -27.70 5.12 -29.96
N MET A 158 -27.00 6.19 -30.34
CA MET A 158 -27.61 7.32 -31.04
C MET A 158 -27.84 6.96 -32.51
N LYS A 159 -29.09 6.78 -32.92
CA LYS A 159 -29.45 6.69 -34.34
C LYS A 159 -29.25 8.05 -35.00
N VAL A 160 -28.14 8.24 -35.71
CA VAL A 160 -27.96 9.42 -36.58
C VAL A 160 -28.97 9.33 -37.72
N LYS A 161 -30.04 10.15 -37.66
CA LYS A 161 -30.98 10.30 -38.77
C LYS A 161 -30.21 10.91 -39.96
N LYS A 162 -29.77 10.10 -40.92
CA LYS A 162 -29.29 10.57 -42.21
C LYS A 162 -30.42 11.40 -42.85
N LYS A 163 -30.28 12.73 -42.89
CA LYS A 163 -31.18 13.61 -43.65
C LYS A 163 -31.13 13.15 -45.11
N LYS A 164 -32.18 12.51 -45.61
CA LYS A 164 -32.37 12.30 -47.05
C LYS A 164 -32.43 13.69 -47.67
N LYS A 165 -31.41 14.08 -48.43
CA LYS A 165 -31.47 15.24 -49.32
C LYS A 165 -32.61 14.94 -50.31
N LYS A 166 -33.66 15.76 -50.27
CA LYS A 166 -34.65 15.86 -51.35
C LYS A 166 -34.04 16.68 -52.47
#